data_AF-A0A2K1JLZ5-F1
#
_entry.id   AF-A0A2K1JLZ5-F1
#
_cell.length_a   1.000
_cell.length_b   1.000
_cell.length_c   1.000
_cell.angle_alpha   90.00
_cell.angle_beta   90.00
_cell.angle_gamma   90.00
#
_symmetry.space_group_name_H-M   'P 1'
#
loop_
_entity.id
_entity.type
_entity.pdbx_description
1 polymer ?
#
loop_
_entity_poly.entity_id
_entity_poly.type
_entity_poly.pdbx_seq_one_letter_code
_entity_poly.pdbx_strand_id
1 'polypeptide(L)'
;MKEYKLQSYSLSFVSEKFTGNKKVDLPYKEVFNLYEKGDKESIETIARYCIVDSLLTITLFDNMNIWVSVTKMSTVTRTRIRGFYTRGQQIRVKSQLYKECYDKGAIVSNPTLGLYKWCSLLDFSSLYPSVIISHNICYSTFIRRNSNQPCFIVQVSDKKSYMFTKEPLELVPSLIKTLILKRKKVKIQSSTTIGIEKVVLQKRQLALKISANYVYGSYGTCNSSYLQFIQGAEYTTVIGRSMLMHASSTISSRYLVQLVYGDIDSCMFTSDAAQSYESCKVLAICISNEVSKEFPVPVKLEFEAVFETFLLITKKRYVRLIAGEYKMIYKGVVVSRRDSCIFLKHMYSSVVEMIMNSSSHKYIMEFVRAELLSLLLGQKSLVKEFAGAIRSLAMAGINSY
;
A
#
# COMPACT_ATOMS: atom_id res chain seq x y z
N MET A 1 -3.13 -29.95 -15.32
CA MET A 1 -4.12 -31.07 -15.37
C MET A 1 -5.57 -30.65 -15.25
N LYS A 2 -5.95 -29.58 -14.52
CA LYS A 2 -7.36 -29.06 -14.50
C LYS A 2 -7.92 -28.65 -15.88
N GLU A 3 -7.04 -28.46 -16.87
CA GLU A 3 -7.39 -27.99 -18.21
C GLU A 3 -7.69 -29.13 -19.20
N TYR A 4 -7.30 -30.37 -18.89
CA TYR A 4 -7.46 -31.52 -19.80
C TYR A 4 -8.41 -32.55 -19.19
N LYS A 5 -9.47 -32.89 -19.92
CA LYS A 5 -10.36 -34.00 -19.59
C LYS A 5 -9.80 -35.28 -20.23
N LEU A 6 -9.27 -36.18 -19.41
CA LEU A 6 -8.58 -37.40 -19.84
C LEU A 6 -9.33 -38.63 -19.33
N GLN A 7 -9.17 -39.77 -20.03
CA GLN A 7 -9.75 -41.05 -19.62
C GLN A 7 -9.08 -41.62 -18.36
N SER A 8 -7.76 -41.41 -18.22
CA SER A 8 -7.00 -41.70 -17.01
C SER A 8 -6.04 -40.55 -16.72
N TYR A 9 -5.71 -40.37 -15.44
CA TYR A 9 -4.72 -39.39 -14.96
C TYR A 9 -3.46 -40.08 -14.39
N SER A 10 -3.28 -41.38 -14.63
CA SER A 10 -2.04 -42.07 -14.26
C SER A 10 -0.85 -41.51 -15.04
N LEU A 11 0.33 -41.50 -14.41
CA LEU A 11 1.55 -40.98 -15.03
C LEU A 11 1.85 -41.71 -16.35
N SER A 12 1.65 -43.03 -16.40
CA SER A 12 1.82 -43.86 -17.60
C SER A 12 0.93 -43.42 -18.76
N PHE A 13 -0.35 -43.19 -18.50
CA PHE A 13 -1.32 -42.79 -19.53
C PHE A 13 -1.07 -41.36 -20.01
N VAL A 14 -0.74 -40.45 -19.08
CA VAL A 14 -0.47 -39.05 -19.40
C VAL A 14 0.85 -38.91 -20.16
N SER A 15 1.91 -39.64 -19.75
CA SER A 15 3.20 -39.60 -20.45
C SER A 15 3.08 -40.15 -21.86
N GLU A 16 2.45 -41.31 -22.04
CA GLU A 16 2.26 -41.90 -23.38
C GLU A 16 1.46 -40.97 -24.29
N LYS A 17 0.41 -40.33 -23.76
CA LYS A 17 -0.45 -39.43 -24.54
C LYS A 17 0.24 -38.12 -24.98
N PHE A 18 1.08 -37.52 -24.13
CA PHE A 18 1.65 -36.18 -24.39
C PHE A 18 3.13 -36.17 -24.77
N THR A 19 3.87 -37.23 -24.49
CA THR A 19 5.30 -37.34 -24.84
C THR A 19 5.62 -38.58 -25.68
N GLY A 20 4.69 -39.53 -25.80
CA GLY A 20 4.95 -40.83 -26.45
C GLY A 20 5.79 -41.78 -25.59
N ASN A 21 6.29 -41.34 -24.43
CA ASN A 21 7.15 -42.13 -23.57
C ASN A 21 6.34 -42.97 -22.58
N LYS A 22 6.71 -44.23 -22.43
CA LYS A 22 6.09 -45.15 -21.47
C LYS A 22 6.85 -45.17 -20.15
N LYS A 23 6.09 -45.26 -19.07
CA LYS A 23 6.62 -45.53 -17.74
C LYS A 23 7.16 -46.97 -17.66
N VAL A 24 8.24 -47.17 -16.91
CA VAL A 24 8.71 -48.50 -16.50
C VAL A 24 7.91 -48.88 -15.26
N ASP A 25 7.10 -49.94 -15.33
CA ASP A 25 6.30 -50.39 -14.18
C ASP A 25 7.09 -51.39 -13.34
N LEU A 26 7.33 -51.03 -12.07
CA LEU A 26 7.89 -51.90 -11.05
C LEU A 26 6.86 -52.05 -9.92
N PRO A 27 6.28 -53.25 -9.72
CA PRO A 27 5.29 -53.47 -8.68
C PRO A 27 5.81 -53.09 -7.29
N TYR A 28 4.97 -52.44 -6.48
CA TYR A 28 5.35 -51.97 -5.14
C TYR A 28 6.04 -53.04 -4.29
N LYS A 29 5.54 -54.28 -4.31
CA LYS A 29 6.11 -55.40 -3.52
C LYS A 29 7.51 -55.77 -3.99
N GLU A 30 7.80 -55.67 -5.29
CA GLU A 30 9.12 -56.00 -5.83
C GLU A 30 10.16 -54.95 -5.44
N VAL A 31 9.76 -53.68 -5.29
CA VAL A 31 10.65 -52.61 -4.80
C VAL A 31 11.23 -52.94 -3.43
N PHE A 32 10.41 -53.43 -2.48
CA PHE A 32 10.89 -53.82 -1.15
C PHE A 32 11.78 -55.05 -1.20
N ASN A 33 11.39 -56.06 -1.98
CA ASN A 33 12.19 -57.28 -2.13
C ASN A 33 13.58 -56.99 -2.72
N LEU A 34 13.66 -56.10 -3.72
CA LEU A 34 14.93 -55.67 -4.33
C LEU A 34 15.76 -54.83 -3.36
N TYR A 35 15.11 -53.99 -2.54
CA TYR A 35 15.81 -53.20 -1.53
C TYR A 35 16.37 -54.08 -0.40
N GLU A 36 15.62 -55.09 0.05
CA GLU A 36 16.05 -56.03 1.09
C GLU A 36 17.21 -56.94 0.64
N LYS A 37 17.27 -57.31 -0.65
CA LYS A 37 18.39 -58.07 -1.20
C LYS A 37 19.72 -57.31 -1.12
N GLY A 38 19.68 -55.98 -1.23
CA GLY A 38 20.83 -55.11 -0.99
C GLY A 38 22.00 -55.24 -1.99
N ASP A 39 21.87 -56.02 -3.06
CA ASP A 39 22.89 -56.17 -4.08
C ASP A 39 22.90 -54.98 -5.05
N LYS A 40 24.05 -54.78 -5.71
CA LYS A 40 24.28 -53.63 -6.59
C LYS A 40 23.27 -53.57 -7.75
N GLU A 41 22.90 -54.71 -8.33
CA GLU A 41 21.99 -54.77 -9.49
C GLU A 41 20.55 -54.44 -9.08
N SER A 42 20.11 -54.93 -7.92
CA SER A 42 18.79 -54.60 -7.37
C SER A 42 18.65 -53.11 -7.05
N ILE A 43 19.66 -52.51 -6.42
CA ILE A 43 19.67 -51.06 -6.13
C ILE A 43 19.73 -50.23 -7.41
N GLU A 44 20.51 -50.66 -8.41
CA GLU A 44 20.56 -50.00 -9.72
C GLU A 44 19.20 -50.01 -10.42
N THR A 45 18.47 -51.12 -10.34
CA THR A 45 17.14 -51.25 -10.93
C THR A 45 16.14 -50.30 -10.29
N ILE A 46 16.14 -50.19 -8.95
CA ILE A 46 15.30 -49.23 -8.21
C ILE A 46 15.70 -47.80 -8.58
N ALA A 47 16.99 -47.49 -8.63
CA ALA A 47 17.49 -46.16 -8.97
C ALA A 47 17.05 -45.76 -10.39
N ARG A 48 17.17 -46.68 -11.36
CA ARG A 48 16.74 -46.45 -12.76
C ARG A 48 15.24 -46.20 -12.84
N TYR A 49 14.42 -46.98 -12.13
CA TYR A 49 12.98 -46.76 -12.03
C TYR A 49 12.65 -45.34 -11.51
N CYS A 50 13.27 -44.92 -10.40
CA CYS A 50 13.06 -43.59 -9.83
C CYS A 50 13.52 -42.44 -10.74
N ILE A 51 14.64 -42.62 -11.45
CA ILE A 51 15.16 -41.65 -12.41
C ILE A 51 14.18 -41.47 -13.58
N VAL A 52 13.70 -42.58 -14.16
CA VAL A 52 12.76 -42.53 -15.29
C VAL A 52 11.46 -41.84 -14.89
N ASP A 53 10.88 -42.15 -13.73
CA ASP A 53 9.67 -41.50 -13.23
C ASP A 53 9.87 -39.99 -13.05
N SER A 54 11.02 -39.57 -12.50
CA SER A 54 11.35 -38.17 -12.32
C SER A 54 11.52 -37.44 -13.67
N LEU A 55 12.25 -38.03 -14.60
CA LEU A 55 12.47 -37.46 -15.94
C LEU A 55 11.17 -37.33 -16.74
N LEU A 56 10.25 -38.29 -16.62
CA LEU A 56 8.95 -38.22 -17.27
C LEU A 56 8.14 -37.00 -16.80
N THR A 57 8.19 -36.67 -15.50
CA THR A 57 7.48 -35.49 -14.99
C THR A 57 8.07 -34.17 -15.50
N ILE A 58 9.40 -34.09 -15.63
CA ILE A 58 10.08 -32.92 -16.20
C ILE A 58 9.75 -32.78 -17.68
N THR A 59 9.86 -33.87 -18.44
CA THR A 59 9.56 -33.90 -19.88
C THR A 59 8.11 -33.49 -20.15
N LEU A 60 7.17 -33.96 -19.34
CA LEU A 60 5.76 -33.55 -19.42
C LEU A 60 5.59 -32.06 -19.14
N PHE A 61 6.28 -31.54 -18.12
CA PHE A 61 6.21 -30.14 -17.75
C PHE A 61 6.71 -29.21 -18.88
N ASP A 62 7.78 -29.62 -19.56
CA ASP A 62 8.39 -28.90 -20.68
C ASP A 62 7.55 -29.03 -21.97
N ASN A 63 7.15 -30.25 -22.37
CA ASN A 63 6.32 -30.45 -23.57
C ASN A 63 4.99 -29.69 -23.49
N MET A 64 4.41 -29.62 -22.28
CA MET A 64 3.16 -28.89 -22.06
C MET A 64 3.37 -27.37 -21.86
N ASN A 65 4.60 -26.87 -21.91
CA ASN A 65 4.96 -25.46 -21.74
C ASN A 65 4.32 -24.81 -20.49
N ILE A 66 4.23 -25.56 -19.40
CA ILE A 66 3.46 -25.17 -18.22
C ILE A 66 4.04 -23.89 -17.62
N TRP A 67 5.37 -23.80 -17.53
CA TRP A 67 6.04 -22.63 -16.96
C TRP A 67 5.83 -21.35 -17.78
N VAL A 68 5.89 -21.46 -19.10
CA VAL A 68 5.70 -20.32 -20.01
C VAL A 68 4.27 -19.80 -19.93
N SER A 69 3.29 -20.71 -20.00
CA SER A 69 1.87 -20.38 -19.92
C SER A 69 1.52 -19.67 -18.61
N VAL A 70 1.98 -20.24 -17.49
CA VAL A 70 1.64 -19.74 -16.16
C VAL A 70 2.34 -18.42 -15.85
N THR A 71 3.58 -18.24 -16.30
CA THR A 71 4.29 -16.96 -16.21
C THR A 71 3.61 -15.88 -17.05
N LYS A 72 3.23 -16.17 -18.30
CA LYS A 72 2.56 -15.19 -19.16
C LYS A 72 1.19 -14.79 -18.61
N MET A 73 0.43 -15.77 -18.12
CA MET A 73 -0.85 -15.53 -17.44
C MET A 73 -0.66 -14.66 -16.19
N SER A 74 0.38 -14.93 -15.38
CA SER A 74 0.76 -14.14 -14.21
C SER A 74 0.94 -12.66 -14.53
N THR A 75 1.61 -12.36 -15.64
CA THR A 75 1.86 -10.99 -16.08
C THR A 75 0.58 -10.31 -16.53
N VAL A 76 -0.29 -11.01 -17.27
CA VAL A 76 -1.56 -10.46 -17.80
C VAL A 76 -2.56 -10.21 -16.68
N THR A 77 -2.78 -11.18 -15.80
CA THR A 77 -3.75 -11.06 -14.70
C THR A 77 -3.18 -10.36 -13.48
N ARG A 78 -1.87 -10.12 -13.47
CA ARG A 78 -1.13 -9.46 -12.38
C ARG A 78 -1.35 -10.15 -11.04
N THR A 79 -1.48 -11.48 -11.07
CA THR A 79 -1.64 -12.33 -9.88
C THR A 79 -0.45 -13.25 -9.74
N ARG A 80 -0.06 -13.62 -8.52
CA ARG A 80 1.04 -14.57 -8.28
C ARG A 80 0.78 -15.92 -8.94
N ILE A 81 1.82 -16.53 -9.50
CA ILE A 81 1.79 -17.85 -10.15
C ILE A 81 1.09 -18.93 -9.29
N ARG A 82 1.43 -19.01 -8.00
CA ARG A 82 0.81 -19.97 -7.06
C ARG A 82 -0.71 -19.80 -6.93
N GLY A 83 -1.21 -18.59 -7.17
CA GLY A 83 -2.65 -18.29 -7.13
C GLY A 83 -3.43 -19.02 -8.23
N PHE A 84 -2.80 -19.41 -9.34
CA PHE A 84 -3.48 -20.13 -10.41
C PHE A 84 -3.90 -21.55 -10.03
N TYR A 85 -3.15 -22.19 -9.13
CA TYR A 85 -3.43 -23.55 -8.67
C TYR A 85 -4.38 -23.57 -7.47
N THR A 86 -4.31 -22.53 -6.62
CA THR A 86 -4.99 -22.48 -5.31
C THR A 86 -6.24 -21.58 -5.28
N ARG A 87 -6.46 -20.71 -6.27
CA ARG A 87 -7.56 -19.74 -6.29
C ARG A 87 -8.34 -19.77 -7.61
N GLY A 88 -9.61 -19.38 -7.55
CA GLY A 88 -10.52 -19.32 -8.71
C GLY A 88 -10.28 -18.11 -9.62
N GLN A 89 -11.04 -18.04 -10.72
CA GLN A 89 -10.90 -17.00 -11.76
C GLN A 89 -11.21 -15.58 -11.25
N GLN A 90 -12.08 -15.44 -10.26
CA GLN A 90 -12.52 -14.13 -9.73
C GLN A 90 -11.35 -13.27 -9.21
N ILE A 91 -10.31 -13.87 -8.63
CA ILE A 91 -9.16 -13.12 -8.10
C ILE A 91 -8.35 -12.44 -9.22
N ARG A 92 -8.36 -13.03 -10.43
CA ARG A 92 -7.63 -12.53 -11.59
C ARG A 92 -8.25 -11.24 -12.11
N VAL A 93 -9.57 -11.27 -12.31
CA VAL A 93 -10.36 -10.10 -12.72
C VAL A 93 -10.31 -9.01 -11.66
N LYS A 94 -10.42 -9.38 -10.37
CA LYS A 94 -10.32 -8.45 -9.25
C LYS A 94 -8.96 -7.72 -9.21
N SER A 95 -7.86 -8.43 -9.44
CA SER A 95 -6.51 -7.83 -9.46
C SER A 95 -6.34 -6.82 -10.59
N GLN A 96 -6.85 -7.15 -11.79
CA GLN A 96 -6.84 -6.24 -12.93
C GLN A 96 -7.70 -5.00 -12.66
N LEU A 97 -8.91 -5.18 -12.11
CA LEU A 97 -9.81 -4.08 -11.76
C LEU A 97 -9.21 -3.14 -10.71
N TYR A 98 -8.54 -3.68 -9.69
CA TYR A 98 -7.84 -2.86 -8.70
C TYR A 98 -6.73 -2.01 -9.30
N LYS A 99 -6.00 -2.52 -10.30
CA LYS A 99 -4.95 -1.75 -10.96
C LYS A 99 -5.54 -0.57 -11.72
N GLU A 100 -6.59 -0.80 -12.49
CA GLU A 100 -7.34 0.26 -13.21
C GLU A 100 -7.92 1.30 -12.24
N CYS A 101 -8.54 0.85 -11.16
CA CYS A 101 -9.08 1.74 -10.13
C CYS A 101 -7.99 2.46 -9.35
N TYR A 102 -6.83 1.85 -9.11
CA TYR A 102 -5.69 2.50 -8.46
C TYR A 102 -5.12 3.61 -9.35
N ASP A 103 -5.00 3.35 -10.65
CA ASP A 103 -4.51 4.33 -11.62
C ASP A 103 -5.50 5.50 -11.79
N LYS A 104 -6.80 5.26 -11.58
CA LYS A 104 -7.85 6.29 -11.53
C LYS A 104 -8.17 6.80 -10.12
N GLY A 105 -7.49 6.31 -9.08
CA GLY A 105 -7.99 6.20 -7.70
C GLY A 105 -7.54 7.28 -6.71
N ALA A 106 -6.45 7.99 -7.01
CA ALA A 106 -6.00 9.12 -6.21
C ALA A 106 -5.16 10.05 -7.08
N ILE A 107 -5.57 11.31 -7.18
CA ILE A 107 -4.69 12.35 -7.73
C ILE A 107 -3.65 12.60 -6.64
N VAL A 108 -2.47 12.06 -6.84
CA VAL A 108 -1.26 12.61 -6.22
C VAL A 108 -0.81 13.70 -7.19
N SER A 109 -0.83 14.96 -6.73
CA SER A 109 -0.34 16.08 -7.54
C SER A 109 1.06 15.75 -8.05
N ASN A 110 1.42 16.24 -9.25
CA ASN A 110 2.77 15.99 -9.75
C ASN A 110 3.75 16.75 -8.84
N PRO A 111 4.56 16.04 -8.05
CA PRO A 111 5.44 16.68 -7.09
C PRO A 111 6.48 17.51 -7.82
N THR A 112 6.81 18.68 -7.29
CA THR A 112 8.09 19.31 -7.64
C THR A 112 9.17 18.57 -6.84
N LEU A 113 9.99 17.80 -7.56
CA LEU A 113 11.05 17.00 -6.93
C LEU A 113 12.18 17.90 -6.49
N GLY A 114 12.75 17.64 -5.33
CA GLY A 114 13.85 18.45 -4.83
C GLY A 114 14.03 18.42 -3.32
N LEU A 115 14.98 19.23 -2.88
CA LEU A 115 15.25 19.53 -1.48
C LEU A 115 14.66 20.90 -1.16
N TYR A 116 13.75 20.92 -0.19
CA TYR A 116 13.03 22.10 0.25
C TYR A 116 13.40 22.42 1.70
N LYS A 117 13.52 23.71 2.01
CA LYS A 117 13.63 24.18 3.39
C LYS A 117 12.30 24.78 3.83
N TRP A 118 12.00 24.69 5.12
CA TRP A 118 10.85 25.34 5.75
C TRP A 118 9.50 25.05 5.06
N CYS A 119 9.19 23.77 4.92
CA CYS A 119 7.96 23.30 4.27
C CYS A 119 6.85 23.07 5.31
N SER A 120 5.71 23.72 5.12
CA SER A 120 4.53 23.56 5.97
C SER A 120 3.62 22.43 5.46
N LEU A 121 3.07 21.64 6.38
CA LEU A 121 2.11 20.58 6.12
C LEU A 121 0.73 20.95 6.67
N LEU A 122 -0.25 21.02 5.78
CA LEU A 122 -1.67 21.07 6.11
C LEU A 122 -2.33 19.74 5.78
N ASP A 123 -3.18 19.22 6.67
CA ASP A 123 -3.88 17.95 6.50
C ASP A 123 -5.38 18.12 6.79
N PHE A 124 -6.23 17.47 6.00
CA PHE A 124 -7.65 17.44 6.28
C PHE A 124 -7.95 16.52 7.46
N SER A 125 -8.67 17.03 8.46
CA SER A 125 -8.94 16.25 9.66
C SER A 125 -9.95 15.12 9.36
N SER A 126 -9.46 13.93 8.99
CA SER A 126 -10.29 12.79 8.58
C SER A 126 -11.16 13.11 7.35
N LEU A 127 -10.51 13.36 6.20
CA LEU A 127 -11.16 13.79 4.94
C LEU A 127 -12.39 12.94 4.58
N TYR A 128 -12.21 11.64 4.29
CA TYR A 128 -13.32 10.79 3.84
C TYR A 128 -14.45 10.64 4.87
N PRO A 129 -14.18 10.38 6.17
CA PRO A 129 -15.22 10.44 7.20
C PRO A 129 -16.01 11.76 7.20
N SER A 130 -15.33 12.89 7.00
CA SER A 130 -15.97 14.21 7.00
C SER A 130 -16.82 14.44 5.76
N VAL A 131 -16.38 13.96 4.59
CA VAL A 131 -17.16 13.98 3.34
C VAL A 131 -18.43 13.12 3.46
N ILE A 132 -18.33 11.94 4.06
CA ILE A 132 -19.49 11.07 4.33
C ILE A 132 -20.52 11.78 5.21
N ILE A 133 -20.07 12.54 6.22
CA ILE A 133 -20.96 13.31 7.07
C ILE A 133 -21.58 14.49 6.32
N SER A 134 -20.77 15.32 5.65
CA SER A 134 -21.24 16.56 5.04
C SER A 134 -22.17 16.35 3.85
N HIS A 135 -22.08 15.21 3.18
CA HIS A 135 -22.93 14.86 2.04
C HIS A 135 -23.94 13.75 2.39
N ASN A 136 -24.12 13.43 3.67
CA ASN A 136 -25.07 12.45 4.18
C ASN A 136 -24.99 11.09 3.45
N ILE A 137 -23.77 10.58 3.21
CA ILE A 137 -23.56 9.36 2.41
C ILE A 137 -23.91 8.15 3.27
N CYS A 138 -25.00 7.46 2.91
CA CYS A 138 -25.49 6.27 3.57
C CYS A 138 -26.20 5.36 2.55
N TYR A 139 -26.41 4.10 2.93
CA TYR A 139 -27.21 3.17 2.14
C TYR A 139 -28.67 3.64 2.01
N SER A 140 -29.23 4.20 3.08
CA SER A 140 -30.62 4.68 3.15
C SER A 140 -30.85 5.99 2.40
N THR A 141 -29.82 6.82 2.24
CA THR A 141 -29.92 8.12 1.56
C THR A 141 -29.69 8.01 0.06
N PHE A 142 -29.23 6.87 -0.44
CA PHE A 142 -28.90 6.68 -1.84
C PHE A 142 -30.15 6.61 -2.73
N ILE A 143 -30.29 7.57 -3.63
CA ILE A 143 -31.44 7.69 -4.53
C ILE A 143 -31.12 6.97 -5.86
N ARG A 144 -31.92 5.94 -6.19
CA ARG A 144 -31.75 5.15 -7.44
C ARG A 144 -32.51 5.71 -8.64
N ARG A 145 -33.56 6.52 -8.41
CA ARG A 145 -34.43 7.10 -9.43
C ARG A 145 -34.73 8.54 -9.05
N ASN A 146 -34.94 9.42 -10.04
CA ASN A 146 -35.25 10.83 -9.78
C ASN A 146 -36.34 10.96 -8.72
N SER A 147 -36.01 11.67 -7.64
CA SER A 147 -36.93 11.99 -6.55
C SER A 147 -37.03 13.50 -6.42
N ASN A 148 -38.19 13.99 -5.99
CA ASN A 148 -38.42 15.42 -5.72
C ASN A 148 -37.80 15.88 -4.40
N GLN A 149 -37.04 15.03 -3.71
CA GLN A 149 -36.42 15.35 -2.44
C GLN A 149 -35.14 16.18 -2.65
N PRO A 150 -34.82 17.11 -1.74
CA PRO A 150 -33.57 17.85 -1.81
C PRO A 150 -32.40 16.87 -1.67
N CYS A 151 -31.52 16.85 -2.67
CA CYS A 151 -30.41 15.90 -2.73
C CYS A 151 -29.09 16.60 -3.09
N PHE A 152 -27.99 15.96 -2.72
CA PHE A 152 -26.67 16.22 -3.28
C PHE A 152 -26.51 15.37 -4.53
N ILE A 153 -26.01 15.99 -5.61
CA ILE A 153 -25.78 15.34 -6.89
C ILE A 153 -24.32 15.53 -7.25
N VAL A 154 -23.63 14.43 -7.55
CA VAL A 154 -22.25 14.47 -8.02
C VAL A 154 -22.11 13.62 -9.26
N GLN A 155 -21.50 14.22 -10.27
CA GLN A 155 -21.08 13.53 -11.47
C GLN A 155 -19.72 12.89 -11.23
N VAL A 156 -19.68 11.55 -11.27
CA VAL A 156 -18.47 10.75 -11.09
C VAL A 156 -17.76 10.51 -12.42
N SER A 157 -18.53 10.45 -13.52
CA SER A 157 -18.02 10.35 -14.88
C SER A 157 -19.06 10.87 -15.87
N ASP A 158 -18.70 11.05 -17.14
CA ASP A 158 -19.58 11.52 -18.22
C ASP A 158 -20.91 10.77 -18.31
N LYS A 159 -20.96 9.52 -17.84
CA LYS A 159 -22.16 8.66 -17.90
C LYS A 159 -22.68 8.22 -16.52
N LYS A 160 -22.11 8.72 -15.42
CA LYS A 160 -22.51 8.29 -14.06
C LYS A 160 -22.61 9.47 -13.11
N SER A 161 -23.80 9.64 -12.54
CA SER A 161 -24.07 10.53 -11.41
C SER A 161 -24.68 9.74 -10.26
N TYR A 162 -24.39 10.16 -9.04
CA TYR A 162 -24.99 9.60 -7.83
C TYR A 162 -25.70 10.71 -7.04
N MET A 163 -26.78 10.33 -6.39
CA MET A 163 -27.67 11.23 -5.67
C MET A 163 -27.88 10.74 -4.23
N PHE A 164 -27.76 11.65 -3.26
CA PHE A 164 -27.99 11.37 -1.84
C PHE A 164 -28.94 12.39 -1.22
N THR A 165 -29.91 11.97 -0.42
CA THR A 165 -30.83 12.90 0.28
C THR A 165 -30.07 13.79 1.27
N LYS A 166 -30.43 15.07 1.35
CA LYS A 166 -29.78 16.02 2.27
C LYS A 166 -30.18 15.80 3.72
N GLU A 167 -31.45 15.50 3.96
CA GLU A 167 -32.02 15.33 5.29
C GLU A 167 -33.01 14.15 5.32
N PRO A 168 -33.20 13.50 6.49
CA PRO A 168 -32.48 13.70 7.76
C PRO A 168 -31.06 13.06 7.76
N LEU A 169 -30.27 13.33 8.80
CA LEU A 169 -28.93 12.72 8.96
C LEU A 169 -29.06 11.24 9.36
N GLU A 170 -28.59 10.36 8.48
CA GLU A 170 -28.85 8.92 8.61
C GLU A 170 -27.80 8.17 9.45
N LEU A 171 -28.01 6.85 9.63
CA LEU A 171 -27.26 5.98 10.54
C LEU A 171 -25.73 6.06 10.37
N VAL A 172 -25.21 5.98 9.13
CA VAL A 172 -23.76 5.93 8.91
C VAL A 172 -23.09 7.28 9.23
N PRO A 173 -23.54 8.42 8.67
CA PRO A 173 -23.06 9.74 9.05
C PRO A 173 -23.13 10.03 10.56
N SER A 174 -24.23 9.67 11.22
CA SER A 174 -24.41 9.89 12.67
C SER A 174 -23.45 9.04 13.51
N LEU A 175 -23.19 7.79 13.12
CA LEU A 175 -22.19 6.92 13.75
C LEU A 175 -20.78 7.51 13.63
N ILE A 176 -20.38 7.91 12.41
CA ILE A 176 -19.05 8.51 12.18
C ILE A 176 -18.91 9.81 12.99
N LYS A 177 -19.94 10.66 13.01
CA LYS A 177 -19.97 11.89 13.82
C LYS A 177 -19.73 11.58 15.29
N THR A 178 -20.38 10.55 15.82
CA THR A 178 -20.18 10.08 17.20
C THR A 178 -18.75 9.60 17.45
N LEU A 179 -18.15 8.85 16.53
CA LEU A 179 -16.77 8.38 16.63
C LEU A 179 -15.76 9.55 16.63
N ILE A 180 -15.96 10.54 15.75
CA ILE A 180 -15.11 11.73 15.67
C ILE A 180 -15.21 12.55 16.97
N LEU A 181 -16.43 12.77 17.49
CA LEU A 181 -16.64 13.50 18.74
C LEU A 181 -16.00 12.78 19.94
N LYS A 182 -16.16 11.45 20.04
CA LYS A 182 -15.49 10.63 21.06
C LYS A 182 -13.97 10.74 20.94
N ARG A 183 -13.43 10.69 19.72
CA ARG A 183 -11.99 10.85 19.47
C ARG A 183 -11.48 12.21 19.91
N LYS A 184 -12.23 13.29 19.66
CA LYS A 184 -11.88 14.65 20.10
C LYS A 184 -11.76 14.73 21.62
N LYS A 185 -12.73 14.16 22.36
CA LYS A 185 -12.69 14.08 23.83
C LYS A 185 -11.46 13.34 24.34
N VAL A 186 -11.18 12.15 23.78
CA VAL A 186 -10.01 11.34 24.16
C VAL A 186 -8.69 12.03 23.84
N LYS A 187 -8.61 12.78 22.72
CA LYS A 187 -7.41 13.53 22.34
C LYS A 187 -7.08 14.64 23.36
N ILE A 188 -8.11 15.36 23.83
CA ILE A 188 -7.97 16.40 24.87
C ILE A 188 -7.54 15.79 26.20
N GLN A 189 -8.15 14.68 26.61
CA GLN A 189 -7.73 13.94 27.82
C GLN A 189 -6.28 13.45 27.72
N SER A 190 -5.89 12.93 26.56
CA SER A 190 -4.52 12.43 26.34
C SER A 190 -3.44 13.53 26.40
N SER A 191 -3.79 14.81 26.19
CA SER A 191 -2.82 15.90 26.32
C SER A 191 -2.55 16.30 27.77
N THR A 192 -3.51 16.12 28.67
CA THR A 192 -3.39 16.48 30.09
C THR A 192 -2.83 15.36 30.96
N THR A 193 -2.92 14.10 30.49
CA THR A 193 -2.52 12.92 31.25
C THR A 193 -1.05 12.53 31.00
N ILE A 194 -0.41 11.94 32.02
CA ILE A 194 1.01 11.50 32.01
C ILE A 194 1.07 9.99 32.32
N GLY A 195 2.18 9.33 31.97
CA GLY A 195 2.43 7.93 32.34
C GLY A 195 1.67 6.90 31.49
N ILE A 196 1.33 5.76 32.10
CA ILE A 196 0.70 4.60 31.42
C ILE A 196 -0.68 4.98 30.87
N GLU A 197 -1.43 5.80 31.59
CA GLU A 197 -2.77 6.23 31.15
C GLU A 197 -2.70 7.03 29.84
N LYS A 198 -1.66 7.85 29.65
CA LYS A 198 -1.42 8.53 28.36
C LYS A 198 -1.24 7.53 27.22
N VAL A 199 -0.50 6.45 27.45
CA VAL A 199 -0.31 5.39 26.43
C VAL A 199 -1.64 4.72 26.09
N VAL A 200 -2.47 4.41 27.08
CA VAL A 200 -3.80 3.81 26.88
C VAL A 200 -4.71 4.76 26.10
N LEU A 201 -4.77 6.04 26.47
CA LEU A 201 -5.55 7.04 25.76
C LEU A 201 -5.06 7.24 24.32
N GLN A 202 -3.74 7.18 24.09
CA GLN A 202 -3.15 7.21 22.75
C GLN A 202 -3.57 6.01 21.89
N LYS A 203 -3.64 4.81 22.46
CA LYS A 203 -4.15 3.61 21.76
C LYS A 203 -5.65 3.75 21.47
N ARG A 204 -6.42 4.29 22.43
CA ARG A 204 -7.87 4.52 22.27
C ARG A 204 -8.19 5.53 21.16
N GLN A 205 -7.48 6.66 21.07
CA GLN A 205 -7.67 7.61 19.96
C GLN A 205 -7.34 6.98 18.60
N LEU A 206 -6.32 6.11 18.55
CA LEU A 206 -5.92 5.42 17.32
C LEU A 206 -6.99 4.42 16.89
N ALA A 207 -7.53 3.64 17.82
CA ALA A 207 -8.63 2.71 17.55
C ALA A 207 -9.87 3.45 17.01
N LEU A 208 -10.24 4.60 17.60
CA LEU A 208 -11.34 5.43 17.11
C LEU A 208 -11.07 5.99 15.71
N LYS A 209 -9.82 6.44 15.43
CA LYS A 209 -9.41 6.88 14.09
C LYS A 209 -9.56 5.77 13.06
N ILE A 210 -9.04 4.58 13.37
CA ILE A 210 -9.09 3.41 12.49
C ILE A 210 -10.55 3.03 12.24
N SER A 211 -11.40 3.01 13.28
CA SER A 211 -12.81 2.67 13.16
C SER A 211 -13.57 3.64 12.25
N ALA A 212 -13.33 4.95 12.40
CA ALA A 212 -13.95 5.97 11.54
C ALA A 212 -13.49 5.83 10.07
N ASN A 213 -12.20 5.61 9.84
CA ASN A 213 -11.65 5.41 8.49
C ASN A 213 -12.09 4.09 7.87
N TYR A 214 -12.35 3.07 8.70
CA TYR A 214 -12.81 1.75 8.24
C TYR A 214 -14.17 1.82 7.57
N VAL A 215 -15.06 2.74 7.96
CA VAL A 215 -16.39 2.86 7.33
C VAL A 215 -16.27 3.15 5.83
N TYR A 216 -15.40 4.09 5.43
CA TYR A 216 -15.07 4.30 4.03
C TYR A 216 -14.40 3.06 3.40
N GLY A 217 -13.46 2.43 4.13
CA GLY A 217 -12.81 1.20 3.68
C GLY A 217 -13.78 0.04 3.41
N SER A 218 -14.87 -0.06 4.18
CA SER A 218 -15.91 -1.06 3.98
C SER A 218 -16.70 -0.84 2.70
N TYR A 219 -16.95 0.41 2.31
CA TYR A 219 -17.67 0.72 1.07
C TYR A 219 -16.93 0.18 -0.17
N GLY A 220 -15.60 0.20 -0.17
CA GLY A 220 -14.78 -0.25 -1.29
C GLY A 220 -14.32 -1.72 -1.24
N THR A 221 -14.51 -2.43 -0.12
CA THR A 221 -13.99 -3.79 0.04
C THR A 221 -15.02 -4.85 -0.38
N CYS A 222 -14.60 -5.78 -1.24
CA CYS A 222 -15.44 -6.92 -1.61
C CYS A 222 -15.39 -8.06 -0.58
N ASN A 223 -14.50 -7.99 0.40
CA ASN A 223 -14.37 -9.03 1.44
C ASN A 223 -15.48 -8.93 2.50
N SER A 224 -16.17 -7.78 2.58
CA SER A 224 -17.36 -7.57 3.39
C SER A 224 -18.52 -7.24 2.45
N SER A 225 -18.99 -8.24 1.72
CA SER A 225 -20.03 -8.07 0.70
C SER A 225 -21.31 -7.42 1.25
N TYR A 226 -21.65 -7.69 2.51
CA TYR A 226 -22.81 -7.10 3.19
C TYR A 226 -22.69 -5.59 3.47
N LEU A 227 -21.46 -5.05 3.51
CA LEU A 227 -21.17 -3.63 3.76
C LEU A 227 -20.53 -2.95 2.55
N GLN A 228 -20.58 -3.58 1.37
CA GLN A 228 -20.02 -3.00 0.17
C GLN A 228 -20.97 -1.94 -0.38
N PHE A 229 -20.44 -0.75 -0.66
CA PHE A 229 -21.21 0.36 -1.22
C PHE A 229 -20.35 1.20 -2.17
N ILE A 230 -20.17 0.67 -3.38
CA ILE A 230 -19.27 1.24 -4.39
C ILE A 230 -19.66 2.67 -4.74
N GLN A 231 -20.96 2.97 -4.83
CA GLN A 231 -21.47 4.30 -5.15
C GLN A 231 -21.04 5.33 -4.09
N GLY A 232 -21.15 4.97 -2.81
CA GLY A 232 -20.66 5.81 -1.71
C GLY A 232 -19.13 5.99 -1.74
N ALA A 233 -18.38 4.93 -2.03
CA ALA A 233 -16.91 5.00 -2.14
C ALA A 233 -16.46 5.91 -3.29
N GLU A 234 -17.04 5.75 -4.48
CA GLU A 234 -16.74 6.56 -5.66
C GLU A 234 -17.09 8.03 -5.42
N TYR A 235 -18.30 8.31 -4.92
CA TYR A 235 -18.75 9.66 -4.58
C TYR A 235 -17.79 10.33 -3.58
N THR A 236 -17.48 9.64 -2.49
CA THR A 236 -16.59 10.15 -1.43
C THR A 236 -15.21 10.51 -1.98
N THR A 237 -14.70 9.67 -2.89
CA THR A 237 -13.40 9.87 -3.50
C THR A 237 -13.39 11.07 -4.45
N VAL A 238 -14.43 11.22 -5.29
CA VAL A 238 -14.54 12.36 -6.22
C VAL A 238 -14.63 13.68 -5.46
N ILE A 239 -15.50 13.76 -4.45
CA ILE A 239 -15.63 14.97 -3.62
C ILE A 239 -14.35 15.25 -2.84
N GLY A 240 -13.74 14.24 -2.22
CA GLY A 240 -12.48 14.41 -1.49
C GLY A 240 -11.36 14.97 -2.38
N ARG A 241 -11.26 14.49 -3.63
CA ARG A 241 -10.30 15.04 -4.61
C ARG A 241 -10.63 16.45 -5.02
N SER A 242 -11.91 16.74 -5.29
CA SER A 242 -12.35 18.09 -5.65
C SER A 242 -12.00 19.09 -4.55
N MET A 243 -12.26 18.73 -3.28
CA MET A 243 -11.89 19.54 -2.11
C MET A 243 -10.38 19.77 -1.98
N LEU A 244 -9.56 18.74 -2.20
CA LEU A 244 -8.11 18.88 -2.16
C LEU A 244 -7.60 19.81 -3.28
N MET A 245 -8.07 19.61 -4.51
CA MET A 245 -7.69 20.44 -5.65
C MET A 245 -8.11 21.89 -5.47
N HIS A 246 -9.33 22.11 -4.94
CA HIS A 246 -9.82 23.44 -4.58
C HIS A 246 -8.93 24.07 -3.50
N ALA A 247 -8.64 23.36 -2.41
CA ALA A 247 -7.74 23.85 -1.37
C ALA A 247 -6.36 24.24 -1.93
N SER A 248 -5.73 23.37 -2.72
CA SER A 248 -4.42 23.64 -3.32
C SER A 248 -4.45 24.83 -4.29
N SER A 249 -5.51 24.96 -5.09
CA SER A 249 -5.69 26.09 -6.01
C SER A 249 -5.92 27.41 -5.26
N THR A 250 -6.77 27.41 -4.23
CA THR A 250 -7.01 28.57 -3.37
C THR A 250 -5.73 29.00 -2.65
N ILE A 251 -4.95 28.05 -2.14
CA ILE A 251 -3.67 28.34 -1.47
C ILE A 251 -2.68 28.97 -2.45
N SER A 252 -2.53 28.40 -3.65
CA SER A 252 -1.58 28.89 -4.65
C SER A 252 -1.98 30.22 -5.29
N SER A 253 -3.27 30.54 -5.33
CA SER A 253 -3.78 31.78 -5.96
C SER A 253 -3.82 32.96 -5.00
N ARG A 254 -4.16 32.73 -3.73
CA ARG A 254 -4.31 33.81 -2.73
C ARG A 254 -3.03 34.14 -1.97
N TYR A 255 -2.10 33.20 -1.88
CA TYR A 255 -0.88 33.35 -1.11
C TYR A 255 0.34 33.18 -2.01
N LEU A 256 1.39 33.95 -1.74
CA LEU A 256 2.70 33.82 -2.40
C LEU A 256 3.46 32.62 -1.82
N VAL A 257 2.97 31.43 -2.15
CA VAL A 257 3.51 30.15 -1.70
C VAL A 257 3.71 29.20 -2.88
N GLN A 258 4.76 28.40 -2.82
CA GLN A 258 5.02 27.34 -3.77
C GLN A 258 4.43 26.03 -3.26
N LEU A 259 3.47 25.47 -3.99
CA LEU A 259 2.96 24.13 -3.70
C LEU A 259 4.01 23.08 -4.07
N VAL A 260 4.46 22.29 -3.10
CA VAL A 260 5.53 21.29 -3.29
C VAL A 260 4.95 19.91 -3.58
N TYR A 261 3.99 19.49 -2.75
CA TYR A 261 3.43 18.15 -2.83
C TYR A 261 2.04 18.07 -2.22
N GLY A 262 1.20 17.18 -2.73
CA GLY A 262 -0.08 16.83 -2.12
C GLY A 262 -0.29 15.32 -2.18
N ASP A 263 -0.57 14.70 -1.03
CA ASP A 263 -0.87 13.28 -0.92
C ASP A 263 -2.27 13.11 -0.32
N ILE A 264 -3.25 12.78 -1.17
CA ILE A 264 -4.64 12.37 -0.87
C ILE A 264 -5.45 13.34 0.00
N ASP A 265 -5.03 13.57 1.24
CA ASP A 265 -5.66 14.40 2.26
C ASP A 265 -4.76 15.56 2.75
N SER A 266 -3.52 15.62 2.26
CA SER A 266 -2.54 16.61 2.72
C SER A 266 -2.00 17.50 1.60
N CYS A 267 -1.64 18.73 1.98
CA CYS A 267 -1.10 19.77 1.14
C CYS A 267 0.19 20.32 1.77
N MET A 268 1.29 20.28 1.02
CA MET A 268 2.61 20.73 1.44
C MET A 268 3.05 21.91 0.59
N PHE A 269 3.46 23.00 1.23
CA PHE A 269 3.92 24.20 0.55
C PHE A 269 5.11 24.85 1.27
N THR A 270 5.87 25.63 0.52
CA THR A 270 6.97 26.47 1.01
C THR A 270 6.68 27.93 0.68
N SER A 271 7.30 28.86 1.41
CA SER A 271 7.18 30.29 1.13
C SER A 271 8.52 30.98 1.36
N ASP A 272 8.89 31.88 0.44
CA ASP A 272 10.10 32.69 0.60
C ASP A 272 9.98 33.66 1.79
N ALA A 273 8.75 34.07 2.12
CA ALA A 273 8.46 34.98 3.22
C ALA A 273 8.58 34.35 4.62
N ALA A 274 8.60 33.02 4.73
CA ALA A 274 8.63 32.30 6.00
C ALA A 274 9.83 31.34 6.06
N GLN A 275 10.87 31.75 6.77
CA GLN A 275 12.15 31.04 6.88
C GLN A 275 12.48 30.62 8.32
N SER A 276 11.47 30.54 9.19
CA SER A 276 11.62 30.10 10.58
C SER A 276 10.41 29.29 11.03
N TYR A 277 10.59 28.42 12.02
CA TYR A 277 9.51 27.57 12.52
C TYR A 277 8.25 28.37 12.89
N GLU A 278 8.40 29.47 13.63
CA GLU A 278 7.26 30.26 14.09
C GLU A 278 6.56 31.01 12.95
N SER A 279 7.33 31.59 12.02
CA SER A 279 6.74 32.26 10.85
C SER A 279 5.97 31.29 9.95
N CYS A 280 6.54 30.11 9.67
CA CYS A 280 5.88 29.06 8.89
C CYS A 280 4.61 28.56 9.57
N LYS A 281 4.65 28.38 10.89
CA LYS A 281 3.52 27.91 11.69
C LYS A 281 2.38 28.93 11.71
N VAL A 282 2.68 30.22 11.93
CA VAL A 282 1.67 31.28 11.91
C VAL A 282 1.01 31.38 10.52
N LEU A 283 1.82 31.36 9.46
CA LEU A 283 1.32 31.37 8.09
C LEU A 283 0.42 30.16 7.80
N ALA A 284 0.86 28.96 8.17
CA ALA A 284 0.10 27.73 7.95
C ALA A 284 -1.22 27.70 8.73
N ILE A 285 -1.23 28.16 9.99
CA ILE A 285 -2.46 28.28 10.79
C ILE A 285 -3.43 29.27 10.15
N CYS A 286 -2.95 30.44 9.74
CA CYS A 286 -3.76 31.46 9.06
C CYS A 286 -4.42 30.90 7.79
N ILE A 287 -3.62 30.29 6.91
CA ILE A 287 -4.10 29.65 5.68
C ILE A 287 -5.13 28.56 6.00
N SER A 288 -4.83 27.67 6.96
CA SER A 288 -5.72 26.57 7.30
C SER A 288 -7.08 27.04 7.81
N ASN A 289 -7.12 28.12 8.60
CA ASN A 289 -8.35 28.67 9.15
C ASN A 289 -9.20 29.36 8.08
N GLU A 290 -8.58 30.15 7.19
CA GLU A 290 -9.31 30.82 6.11
C GLU A 290 -9.84 29.84 5.07
N VAL A 291 -8.99 28.92 4.59
CA VAL A 291 -9.38 27.92 3.60
C VAL A 291 -10.43 26.95 4.17
N SER A 292 -10.41 26.66 5.47
CA SER A 292 -11.43 25.82 6.11
C SER A 292 -12.85 26.42 6.07
N LYS A 293 -13.00 27.74 5.99
CA LYS A 293 -14.32 28.40 5.93
C LYS A 293 -15.07 28.13 4.63
N GLU A 294 -14.35 27.73 3.58
CA GLU A 294 -14.94 27.44 2.26
C GLU A 294 -15.56 26.03 2.18
N PHE A 295 -15.30 25.18 3.17
CA PHE A 295 -15.76 23.80 3.17
C PHE A 295 -16.98 23.59 4.08
N PRO A 296 -17.88 22.64 3.72
CA PRO A 296 -19.02 22.32 4.57
C PRO A 296 -18.60 21.63 5.86
N VAL A 297 -19.26 21.97 6.95
CA VAL A 297 -19.06 21.31 8.26
C VAL A 297 -19.32 19.79 8.11
N PRO A 298 -18.46 18.89 8.64
CA PRO A 298 -17.31 19.11 9.52
C PRO A 298 -15.94 19.09 8.82
N VAL A 299 -15.88 19.24 7.50
CA VAL A 299 -14.62 19.24 6.74
C VAL A 299 -13.80 20.46 7.15
N LYS A 300 -12.55 20.23 7.57
CA LYS A 300 -11.61 21.30 7.93
C LYS A 300 -10.18 20.88 7.60
N LEU A 301 -9.40 21.88 7.20
CA LEU A 301 -7.97 21.78 6.98
C LEU A 301 -7.26 22.22 8.28
N GLU A 302 -6.35 21.40 8.78
CA GLU A 302 -5.61 21.67 10.02
C GLU A 302 -4.11 21.76 9.74
N PHE A 303 -3.43 22.64 10.48
CA PHE A 303 -1.98 22.61 10.57
C PHE A 303 -1.51 21.33 11.29
N GLU A 304 -0.62 20.57 10.64
CA GLU A 304 -0.04 19.36 11.24
C GLU A 304 1.39 19.60 11.72
N ALA A 305 2.28 20.08 10.85
CA ALA A 305 3.71 20.23 11.16
C ALA A 305 4.42 21.19 10.19
N VAL A 306 5.60 21.67 10.61
CA VAL A 306 6.59 22.32 9.75
C VAL A 306 7.81 21.41 9.63
N PHE A 307 8.34 21.27 8.41
CA PHE A 307 9.57 20.56 8.13
C PHE A 307 10.69 21.58 7.91
N GLU A 308 11.74 21.47 8.70
CA GLU A 308 12.94 22.29 8.52
C GLU A 308 13.60 21.96 7.17
N THR A 309 13.73 20.65 6.90
CA THR A 309 14.22 20.15 5.62
C THR A 309 13.30 19.04 5.11
N PHE A 310 12.93 19.12 3.84
CA PHE A 310 12.03 18.19 3.16
C PHE A 310 12.64 17.73 1.84
N LEU A 311 12.98 16.44 1.75
CA LEU A 311 13.54 15.81 0.55
C LEU A 311 12.46 14.98 -0.13
N LEU A 312 12.00 15.44 -1.29
CA LEU A 312 11.01 14.75 -2.11
C LEU A 312 11.68 14.10 -3.32
N ILE A 313 11.71 12.76 -3.31
CA ILE A 313 12.38 11.96 -4.34
C ILE A 313 11.39 11.57 -5.44
N THR A 314 10.25 11.01 -5.05
CA THR A 314 9.14 10.64 -5.95
C THR A 314 7.82 10.63 -5.17
N LYS A 315 6.69 10.47 -5.87
CA LYS A 315 5.37 10.27 -5.24
C LYS A 315 5.44 9.19 -4.15
N LYS A 316 4.98 9.53 -2.94
CA LYS A 316 4.99 8.67 -1.74
C LYS A 316 6.39 8.19 -1.28
N ARG A 317 7.47 8.81 -1.76
CA ARG A 317 8.85 8.55 -1.31
C ARG A 317 9.55 9.86 -0.96
N TYR A 318 9.58 10.17 0.32
CA TYR A 318 10.16 11.40 0.83
C TYR A 318 10.74 11.20 2.23
N VAL A 319 11.63 12.11 2.61
CA VAL A 319 12.21 12.20 3.95
C VAL A 319 11.98 13.61 4.46
N ARG A 320 11.60 13.73 5.73
CA ARG A 320 11.29 15.02 6.36
C ARG A 320 11.94 15.13 7.73
N LEU A 321 12.53 16.28 8.02
CA LEU A 321 13.03 16.65 9.34
C LEU A 321 11.99 17.56 10.00
N ILE A 322 11.37 17.11 11.09
CA ILE A 322 10.37 17.91 11.81
C ILE A 322 11.07 19.02 12.59
N ALA A 323 10.69 20.27 12.33
CA ALA A 323 11.19 21.42 13.04
C ALA A 323 10.75 21.38 14.52
N GLY A 324 11.67 21.67 15.45
CA GLY A 324 11.45 21.67 16.90
C GLY A 324 11.65 20.31 17.58
N GLU A 325 11.31 19.20 16.94
CA GLU A 325 11.59 17.85 17.45
C GLU A 325 12.94 17.27 16.97
N TYR A 326 13.54 17.88 15.93
CA TYR A 326 14.74 17.39 15.24
C TYR A 326 14.68 15.90 14.89
N LYS A 327 13.48 15.44 14.52
CA LYS A 327 13.19 14.04 14.24
C LYS A 327 13.03 13.82 12.75
N MET A 328 13.87 12.95 12.19
CA MET A 328 13.72 12.51 10.81
C MET A 328 12.65 11.44 10.67
N ILE A 329 11.78 11.61 9.68
CA ILE A 329 10.75 10.64 9.31
C ILE A 329 10.95 10.22 7.87
N TYR A 330 11.11 8.91 7.69
CA TYR A 330 11.26 8.24 6.41
C TYR A 330 9.90 7.71 5.92
N LYS A 331 9.44 8.14 4.73
CA LYS A 331 8.18 7.68 4.13
C LYS A 331 8.43 7.02 2.78
N GLY A 332 8.13 5.73 2.67
CA GLY A 332 8.18 4.96 1.42
C GLY A 332 9.58 4.68 0.84
N VAL A 333 10.62 5.25 1.44
CA VAL A 333 12.04 5.02 1.10
C VAL A 333 12.59 3.75 1.75
N VAL A 334 13.76 3.30 1.29
CA VAL A 334 14.44 2.05 1.68
C VAL A 334 14.39 1.77 3.19
N VAL A 335 14.73 2.76 4.01
CA VAL A 335 14.77 2.65 5.48
C VAL A 335 13.44 2.19 6.06
N SER A 336 12.33 2.69 5.51
CA SER A 336 10.97 2.37 5.97
C SER A 336 10.45 1.01 5.51
N ARG A 337 11.14 0.37 4.55
CA ARG A 337 10.69 -0.91 3.98
C ARG A 337 11.34 -2.11 4.68
N ARG A 338 10.66 -3.25 4.69
CA ARG A 338 11.14 -4.48 5.37
C ARG A 338 11.91 -5.44 4.46
N ASP A 339 11.86 -5.21 3.15
CA ASP A 339 12.48 -6.02 2.10
C ASP A 339 13.94 -5.63 1.81
N SER A 340 14.45 -4.58 2.45
CA SER A 340 15.83 -4.09 2.27
C SER A 340 16.76 -4.63 3.36
N CYS A 341 18.00 -4.95 2.99
CA CYS A 341 19.04 -5.38 3.93
C CYS A 341 19.47 -4.26 4.90
N ILE A 342 20.11 -4.64 6.01
CA ILE A 342 20.51 -3.70 7.06
C ILE A 342 21.57 -2.73 6.55
N PHE A 343 22.57 -3.25 5.82
CA PHE A 343 23.61 -2.45 5.17
C PHE A 343 23.01 -1.32 4.31
N LEU A 344 22.09 -1.68 3.41
CA LEU A 344 21.47 -0.71 2.51
C LEU A 344 20.66 0.34 3.30
N LYS A 345 19.99 -0.05 4.38
CA LYS A 345 19.28 0.91 5.24
C LYS A 345 20.24 1.87 5.95
N HIS A 346 21.33 1.36 6.52
CA HIS A 346 22.33 2.18 7.18
C HIS A 346 22.97 3.16 6.20
N MET A 347 23.49 2.67 5.08
CA MET A 347 24.07 3.50 4.03
C MET A 347 23.07 4.55 3.53
N TYR A 348 21.81 4.17 3.28
CA TYR A 348 20.78 5.11 2.85
C TYR A 348 20.49 6.18 3.91
N SER A 349 20.33 5.82 5.18
CA SER A 349 20.11 6.78 6.27
C SER A 349 21.27 7.77 6.37
N SER A 350 22.52 7.28 6.37
CA SER A 350 23.71 8.14 6.47
C SER A 350 23.82 9.10 5.30
N VAL A 351 23.61 8.63 4.06
CA VAL A 351 23.63 9.51 2.87
C VAL A 351 22.53 10.56 2.96
N VAL A 352 21.32 10.19 3.37
CA VAL A 352 20.23 11.16 3.53
C VAL A 352 20.55 12.18 4.62
N GLU A 353 21.09 11.75 5.76
CA GLU A 353 21.54 12.65 6.84
C GLU A 353 22.59 13.64 6.35
N MET A 354 23.58 13.17 5.60
CA MET A 354 24.61 14.03 5.00
C MET A 354 24.00 15.05 4.04
N ILE A 355 23.04 14.64 3.20
CA ILE A 355 22.32 15.53 2.28
C ILE A 355 21.50 16.58 3.06
N MET A 356 20.77 16.16 4.10
CA MET A 356 19.96 17.05 4.94
C MET A 356 20.83 18.09 5.65
N ASN A 357 22.04 17.70 6.08
CA ASN A 357 23.02 18.57 6.72
C ASN A 357 23.86 19.39 5.71
N SER A 358 23.51 19.38 4.42
CA SER A 358 24.22 20.12 3.37
C SER A 358 25.72 19.76 3.22
N SER A 359 26.06 18.48 3.43
CA SER A 359 27.42 17.97 3.22
C SER A 359 27.84 18.08 1.74
N SER A 360 29.13 18.25 1.49
CA SER A 360 29.64 18.35 0.11
C SER A 360 29.45 17.05 -0.66
N HIS A 361 29.17 17.15 -1.97
CA HIS A 361 29.02 15.98 -2.85
C HIS A 361 30.25 15.06 -2.80
N LYS A 362 31.46 15.66 -2.75
CA LYS A 362 32.72 14.92 -2.68
C LYS A 362 32.77 14.03 -1.42
N TYR A 363 32.42 14.59 -0.27
CA TYR A 363 32.41 13.86 0.99
C TYR A 363 31.39 12.72 1.01
N ILE A 364 30.18 12.95 0.44
CA ILE A 364 29.16 11.90 0.29
C ILE A 364 29.69 10.76 -0.59
N MET A 365 30.33 11.08 -1.71
CA MET A 365 30.88 10.07 -2.61
C MET A 365 32.06 9.31 -2.00
N GLU A 366 32.90 9.96 -1.21
CA GLU A 366 33.98 9.31 -0.46
C GLU A 366 33.42 8.35 0.60
N PHE A 367 32.40 8.75 1.34
CA PHE A 367 31.70 7.88 2.29
C PHE A 367 31.12 6.63 1.60
N VAL A 368 30.39 6.81 0.50
CA VAL A 368 29.81 5.68 -0.26
C VAL A 368 30.90 4.75 -0.78
N ARG A 369 32.01 5.28 -1.31
CA ARG A 369 33.13 4.46 -1.78
C ARG A 369 33.77 3.68 -0.63
N ALA A 370 34.02 4.32 0.51
CA ALA A 370 34.61 3.67 1.68
C ALA A 370 33.72 2.53 2.21
N GLU A 371 32.42 2.75 2.28
CA GLU A 371 31.44 1.74 2.70
C GLU A 371 31.38 0.55 1.74
N LEU A 372 31.42 0.79 0.42
CA LEU A 372 31.46 -0.27 -0.59
C LEU A 372 32.80 -1.03 -0.58
N LEU A 373 33.92 -0.34 -0.39
CA LEU A 373 35.24 -0.97 -0.28
C LEU A 373 35.33 -1.84 0.98
N SER A 374 34.83 -1.36 2.12
CA SER A 374 34.74 -2.15 3.35
C SER A 374 33.95 -3.44 3.16
N LEU A 375 32.88 -3.38 2.36
CA LEU A 375 32.10 -4.56 1.99
C LEU A 375 32.87 -5.53 1.09
N LEU A 376 33.56 -5.02 0.06
CA LEU A 376 34.36 -5.83 -0.87
C LEU A 376 35.56 -6.50 -0.19
N LEU A 377 36.18 -5.81 0.77
CA LEU A 377 37.31 -6.33 1.55
C LEU A 377 36.88 -7.32 2.65
N GLY A 378 35.58 -7.62 2.78
CA GLY A 378 35.07 -8.58 3.76
C GLY A 378 35.13 -8.09 5.21
N GLN A 379 35.31 -6.78 5.43
CA GLN A 379 35.39 -6.20 6.78
C GLN A 379 34.02 -6.16 7.47
N LYS A 380 32.93 -6.35 6.72
CA LYS A 380 31.56 -6.45 7.25
C LYS A 380 31.02 -7.87 7.09
N SER A 381 30.36 -8.37 8.14
CA SER A 381 29.75 -9.70 8.13
C SER A 381 28.56 -9.74 7.18
N LEU A 382 28.71 -10.41 6.03
CA LEU A 382 27.66 -10.57 5.03
C LEU A 382 26.38 -11.17 5.61
N VAL A 383 26.49 -12.13 6.53
CA VAL A 383 25.32 -12.78 7.14
C VAL A 383 24.50 -11.79 7.96
N LYS A 384 25.14 -10.95 8.78
CA LYS A 384 24.44 -9.94 9.61
C LYS A 384 23.88 -8.81 8.76
N GLU A 385 24.68 -8.30 7.82
CA GLU A 385 24.32 -7.15 6.99
C GLU A 385 23.16 -7.45 6.03
N PHE A 386 23.09 -8.68 5.50
CA PHE A 386 22.07 -9.10 4.54
C PHE A 386 20.89 -9.88 5.15
N ALA A 387 20.91 -10.17 6.46
CA ALA A 387 19.83 -10.90 7.16
C ALA A 387 18.43 -10.33 6.94
N GLY A 388 18.29 -9.01 6.81
CA GLY A 388 17.00 -8.34 6.58
C GLY A 388 16.35 -8.68 5.24
N ALA A 389 17.14 -8.91 4.19
CA ALA A 389 16.63 -9.31 2.87
C ALA A 389 16.14 -10.77 2.89
N ILE A 390 16.82 -11.63 3.66
CA ILE A 390 16.54 -13.07 3.78
C ILE A 390 15.16 -13.32 4.40
N ARG A 391 14.71 -12.50 5.36
CA ARG A 391 13.36 -12.65 5.94
C ARG A 391 12.23 -12.34 4.95
N SER A 392 12.46 -11.54 3.90
CA SER A 392 11.44 -11.29 2.88
C SER A 392 11.28 -12.49 1.92
N LEU A 393 12.39 -13.17 1.61
CA LEU A 393 12.41 -14.45 0.88
C LEU A 393 11.81 -15.58 1.72
N ALA A 394 12.13 -15.63 3.02
CA ALA A 394 11.59 -16.63 3.94
C ALA A 394 10.11 -16.37 4.30
N MET A 395 9.64 -15.13 4.46
CA MET A 395 8.21 -14.82 4.68
C MET A 395 7.36 -14.93 3.41
N ALA A 396 7.98 -14.80 2.22
CA ALA A 396 7.36 -15.26 0.98
C ALA A 396 7.28 -16.80 0.92
N GLY A 397 8.14 -17.50 1.67
CA GLY A 397 8.16 -18.96 1.88
C GLY A 397 7.42 -19.48 3.13
N ILE A 398 7.02 -18.63 4.08
CA ILE A 398 6.36 -19.03 5.35
C ILE A 398 4.88 -18.63 5.39
N ASN A 399 4.42 -17.63 4.61
CA ASN A 399 2.98 -17.47 4.30
C ASN A 399 2.50 -18.49 3.23
N SER A 400 3.21 -19.61 3.12
CA SER A 400 3.00 -20.69 2.17
C SER A 400 2.74 -22.04 2.84
N TYR A 401 2.21 -22.02 4.06
CA TYR A 401 1.43 -23.11 4.61
C TYR A 401 -0.06 -22.76 4.52
#